data_AF-A0A0E3WVC5-F1
#
_entry.id   AF-A0A0E3WVC5-F1
#
_cell.length_a   1.000
_cell.length_b   1.000
_cell.length_c   1.000
_cell.angle_alpha   90.00
_cell.angle_beta   90.00
_cell.angle_gamma   90.00
#
_symmetry.space_group_name_H-M   'P 1'
#
loop_
_entity.id
_entity.type
_entity.pdbx_description
1 polymer ?
#
loop_
_entity_poly.entity_id
_entity_poly.type
_entity_poly.pdbx_seq_one_letter_code
_entity_poly.pdbx_strand_id
1 'polypeptide(L)' 'MLSKDSVKDFFTKGRGVLIGFSLILIGALLITVNKILGSIAVLIGIIFLTLSDYISESEEEEPAWGEENDDEPKNEK' A
#
# COMPACT_ATOMS: atom_id res chain seq x y z
N MET A 1 -10.05 16.20 8.08
CA MET A 1 -9.63 15.68 6.76
C MET A 1 -8.41 14.81 6.99
N LEU A 2 -8.59 13.54 7.32
CA LEU A 2 -7.46 12.59 7.40
C LEU A 2 -7.18 12.14 5.97
N SER A 3 -5.95 12.40 5.56
CA SER A 3 -5.52 12.59 4.18
C SER A 3 -5.61 11.32 3.36
N LYS A 4 -6.43 11.32 2.30
CA LYS A 4 -6.45 10.26 1.27
C LYS A 4 -5.05 10.06 0.69
N ASP A 5 -4.23 11.10 0.65
CA ASP A 5 -2.84 11.06 0.17
C ASP A 5 -1.97 10.17 1.06
N SER A 6 -2.11 10.22 2.38
CA SER A 6 -1.32 9.37 3.28
C SER A 6 -1.64 7.90 3.08
N VAL A 7 -2.93 7.56 2.95
CA VAL A 7 -3.36 6.18 2.71
C VAL A 7 -2.77 5.67 1.39
N LYS A 8 -2.84 6.48 0.33
CA LYS A 8 -2.25 6.15 -0.98
C LYS A 8 -0.74 5.93 -0.86
N ASP A 9 -0.02 6.86 -0.21
CA ASP A 9 1.44 6.80 0.01
C ASP A 9 1.87 5.55 0.82
N PHE A 10 1.02 5.06 1.74
CA PHE A 10 1.26 3.78 2.44
C PHE A 10 1.10 2.55 1.53
N PHE A 11 0.18 2.58 0.57
CA PHE A 11 -0.02 1.49 -0.40
C PHE A 11 1.04 1.53 -1.51
N THR A 12 1.31 2.71 -2.07
CA THR A 12 2.39 3.07 -3.00
C THR A 12 3.75 2.52 -2.55
N LYS A 13 4.10 2.74 -1.29
CA LYS A 13 5.41 2.33 -0.75
C LYS A 13 5.51 0.83 -0.43
N GLY A 14 4.57 0.00 -0.88
CA GLY A 14 4.50 -1.45 -0.65
C GLY A 14 4.18 -1.86 0.79
N ARG A 15 3.89 -0.90 1.68
CA ARG A 15 3.56 -1.18 3.10
C ARG A 15 2.13 -1.67 3.28
N GLY A 16 1.27 -1.47 2.29
CA GLY A 16 -0.10 -1.99 2.26
C GLY A 16 -0.17 -3.52 2.31
N VAL A 17 0.70 -4.21 1.57
CA VAL A 17 0.83 -5.68 1.58
C VAL A 17 1.14 -6.21 2.99
N LEU A 18 2.07 -5.57 3.71
CA LEU A 18 2.45 -5.98 5.07
C LEU A 18 1.29 -5.87 6.07
N ILE A 19 0.48 -4.82 5.93
CA ILE A 19 -0.71 -4.61 6.76
C ILE A 19 -1.79 -5.64 6.39
N GLY A 20 -2.07 -5.83 5.09
CA GLY A 20 -3.05 -6.81 4.61
C GLY A 20 -2.72 -8.24 5.05
N PHE A 21 -1.47 -8.66 4.87
CA PHE A 21 -1.01 -10.00 5.26
C PHE A 21 -1.07 -10.23 6.78
N SER A 22 -0.64 -9.23 7.58
CA SER A 22 -0.74 -9.31 9.04
C SER A 22 -2.21 -9.41 9.49
N LEU A 23 -3.12 -8.70 8.82
CA LEU A 23 -4.55 -8.75 9.11
C LEU A 23 -5.16 -10.11 8.78
N ILE A 24 -4.73 -10.76 7.69
CA ILE A 24 -5.15 -12.13 7.35
C ILE A 24 -4.66 -13.12 8.39
N LEU A 25 -3.39 -13.03 8.82
CA LEU A 25 -2.85 -13.93 9.86
C LEU A 25 -3.60 -13.78 11.18
N ILE A 26 -3.84 -12.54 11.61
CA ILE A 26 -4.64 -12.25 12.81
C ILE A 26 -6.08 -12.75 12.63
N GLY A 27 -6.69 -12.54 11.47
CA GLY A 27 -8.03 -13.02 11.13
C GLY A 27 -8.13 -14.54 11.18
N ALA A 28 -7.12 -15.24 10.66
CA ALA A 28 -7.02 -16.70 10.69
C ALA A 28 -6.87 -17.23 12.12
N LEU A 29 -6.10 -16.54 12.97
CA LEU A 29 -6.07 -16.84 14.41
C LEU A 29 -7.45 -16.59 15.06
N LEU A 30 -8.12 -15.49 14.71
CA LEU A 30 -9.44 -15.14 15.25
C LEU A 30 -10.54 -16.13 14.86
N ILE A 31 -10.39 -16.88 13.76
CA ILE A 31 -11.33 -17.94 13.37
C ILE A 31 -11.46 -19.00 14.48
N THR A 32 -10.40 -19.26 15.25
CA THR A 32 -10.46 -20.24 16.35
C THR A 32 -11.32 -19.76 17.52
N VAL A 33 -11.51 -18.44 17.66
CA VAL A 33 -12.30 -17.83 18.75
C VAL A 33 -13.68 -17.43 18.28
N ASN A 34 -13.79 -16.78 17.12
CA ASN A 34 -15.05 -16.33 16.54
C ASN A 34 -14.98 -16.40 15.01
N LYS A 35 -15.56 -17.47 14.45
CA LYS A 35 -15.53 -17.76 13.00
C LYS A 35 -16.05 -16.60 12.14
N ILE A 36 -17.10 -15.92 12.57
CA ILE A 36 -17.71 -14.83 11.79
C ILE A 36 -16.76 -13.63 11.76
N LEU A 37 -16.24 -13.24 12.92
CA LEU A 37 -15.36 -12.09 13.04
C LEU A 37 -14.00 -12.33 12.36
N GLY A 38 -13.45 -13.54 12.51
CA GLY A 38 -12.23 -13.96 11.83
C GLY A 38 -12.41 -14.00 10.31
N SER A 39 -13.53 -14.53 9.81
CA SER A 39 -13.82 -14.54 8.37
C SER A 39 -13.90 -13.13 7.79
N ILE A 40 -14.53 -12.17 8.51
CA ILE A 40 -14.60 -10.77 8.08
C ILE A 40 -13.21 -10.13 8.07
N ALA A 41 -12.39 -10.36 9.10
CA ALA A 41 -11.03 -9.84 9.18
C ALA A 41 -10.14 -10.35 8.03
N VAL A 42 -10.25 -11.64 7.71
CA VAL A 42 -9.56 -12.24 6.54
C VAL A 42 -10.03 -11.58 5.25
N LEU A 43 -11.34 -11.38 5.07
CA LEU A 43 -11.92 -10.75 3.87
C LEU A 43 -11.39 -9.32 3.69
N ILE A 44 -11.34 -8.54 4.76
CA ILE A 44 -10.77 -7.18 4.74
C ILE A 44 -9.28 -7.24 4.38
N GLY A 45 -8.51 -8.16 4.97
CA GLY A 45 -7.10 -8.32 4.67
C GLY A 45 -6.84 -8.68 3.19
N ILE A 46 -7.69 -9.51 2.59
CA ILE A 46 -7.63 -9.84 1.16
C ILE A 46 -7.89 -8.60 0.31
N ILE A 47 -8.91 -7.79 0.64
CA ILE A 47 -9.21 -6.54 -0.07
C ILE A 47 -8.01 -5.58 0.00
N PHE A 48 -7.37 -5.47 1.16
CA PHE A 48 -6.16 -4.66 1.32
C PHE A 48 -5.00 -5.16 0.45
N LEU A 49 -4.82 -6.48 0.34
CA LEU A 49 -3.82 -7.06 -0.57
C LEU A 49 -4.14 -6.73 -2.03
N THR A 50 -5.38 -6.90 -2.46
CA THR A 50 -5.78 -6.62 -3.85
C THR A 50 -5.65 -5.15 -4.20
N LEU A 51 -5.99 -4.25 -3.28
CA LEU A 51 -5.80 -2.82 -3.46
C LEU A 51 -4.32 -2.43 -3.46
N SER A 52 -3.51 -3.06 -2.62
CA SER A 52 -2.06 -2.83 -2.63
C SER A 52 -1.43 -3.29 -3.94
N ASP A 53 -1.88 -4.42 -4.49
CA ASP A 53 -1.44 -4.95 -5.77
C ASP A 53 -1.85 -4.03 -6.93
N TYR A 54 -3.11 -3.60 -6.95
CA TYR A 54 -3.64 -2.66 -7.94
C TYR A 54 -2.92 -1.30 -7.92
N ILE A 55 -2.61 -0.77 -6.73
CA ILE A 55 -1.85 0.48 -6.58
C ILE A 55 -0.38 0.28 -6.99
N SER A 56 0.23 -0.86 -6.62
CA SER A 56 1.61 -1.18 -7.03
C SER A 56 1.73 -1.28 -8.56
N GLU A 57 0.79 -1.98 -9.22
CA GLU A 57 0.83 -2.14 -10.67
C GLU A 57 0.50 -0.86 -11.44
N SER A 58 -0.23 0.08 -10.82
CA SER A 58 -0.45 1.42 -11.39
C SER A 58 0.71 2.40 -11.16
N GLU A 59 1.71 2.04 -10.36
CA GLU A 59 2.97 2.78 -10.18
C GLU A 59 4.16 2.14 -10.92
N GLU A 60 4.02 0.91 -11.42
CA GLU A 60 4.99 0.35 -12.38
C GLU A 60 4.97 1.06 -13.75
N GLU A 61 4.01 1.98 -13.97
CA GLU A 61 4.04 2.97 -15.04
C GLU A 61 4.78 4.28 -14.68
N GLU A 62 5.41 4.39 -13.51
CA GLU A 62 6.37 5.47 -13.23
C GLU A 62 7.80 4.95 -13.48
N PRO A 63 8.55 5.55 -14.44
CA PRO A 63 9.87 5.07 -14.76
C PRO A 63 10.80 5.27 -13.58
N ALA A 64 11.52 4.20 -13.25
CA ALA A 64 12.64 4.16 -12.31
C ALA A 64 13.85 5.01 -12.77
N TRP A 65 13.66 6.32 -12.95
CA TRP A 65 14.74 7.28 -13.10
C TRP A 65 14.74 8.21 -11.89
N GLY A 66 15.48 7.78 -10.87
CA GLY A 66 16.16 8.73 -10.03
C GLY A 66 17.06 9.58 -10.92
N GLU A 67 16.67 10.82 -11.13
CA GLU A 67 17.59 11.87 -11.55
C GLU A 67 17.34 13.05 -10.61
N GLU A 68 18.06 12.99 -9.49
CA GLU A 68 18.58 14.15 -8.80
C GLU A 68 19.25 15.05 -9.85
N ASN A 69 18.50 16.00 -10.39
CA ASN A 69 19.08 17.14 -11.11
C ASN A 69 19.14 18.31 -10.13
N ASP A 70 20.08 18.17 -9.19
CA ASP A 70 20.77 19.32 -8.64
C ASP A 70 21.65 19.93 -9.75
N ASP A 71 21.72 21.27 -9.74
CA ASP A 71 22.73 22.13 -10.38
C ASP A 71 22.68 22.40 -11.91
N GLU A 72 22.08 23.54 -12.29
CA GLU A 72 22.81 24.65 -12.96
C GLU A 72 21.88 25.86 -13.26
N PRO A 73 22.17 27.08 -12.77
CA PRO A 73 21.51 28.29 -13.23
C PRO A 73 22.20 28.80 -14.50
N LYS A 74 21.62 28.57 -15.68
CA LYS A 74 22.06 29.26 -16.90
C LYS A 74 21.48 30.68 -16.97
N ASN A 75 22.22 31.60 -16.36
CA ASN A 75 22.38 32.94 -16.89
C ASN A 75 22.84 32.84 -18.34
N GLU A 76 22.15 33.52 -19.27
CA GLU A 76 22.83 34.12 -20.42
C GLU A 76 22.01 35.33 -20.92
N LYS A 77 22.77 36.33 -21.35
CA LYS A 77 22.45 37.77 -21.46
C LYS A 77 21.32 38.17 -22.41
#